data_AF-A0A3B5AZV2-F1
#
_entry.id   AF-A0A3B5AZV2-F1
#
_cell.length_a   1.000
_cell.length_b   1.000
_cell.length_c   1.000
_cell.angle_alpha   90.00
_cell.angle_beta   90.00
_cell.angle_gamma   90.00
#
_symmetry.space_group_name_H-M   'P 1'
#
loop_
_entity.id
_entity.type
_entity.pdbx_description
1 polymer ?
#
loop_
_entity_poly.entity_id
_entity_poly.type
_entity_poly.pdbx_seq_one_letter_code
_entity_poly.pdbx_strand_id
1 'polypeptide(L)'
;SLDTHGLPDCVQMNNINQNKARLNLIVLMCFFYVTDESKPKPKSFAPAMTVPKIPEGDKVDFDDINRKRHEKDLSELQALIEAHFVQRKKDEEELIALVNRIEKRRAERAEQQRIRAEQEKERQARLAEEKERRELEEARKKLDEDAKKKKALTNMTQQYCGVQQRVNGKRGAKKQTEREKKKKILAERKKPLNIDHLAEDKVKEKANELWQWLMTLEAEKFDLSERLKRQKYDINVLQTRINEQQKL
;
A
#
# COMPACT_ATOMS: atom_id res chain seq x y z
N SER A 1 -16.70 -18.19 22.91
CA SER A 1 -15.38 -18.72 23.24
C SER A 1 -14.46 -18.57 22.05
N LEU A 2 -13.44 -17.74 22.26
CA LEU A 2 -12.10 -17.71 21.68
C LEU A 2 -11.94 -17.79 20.15
N ASP A 3 -11.62 -16.61 19.62
CA ASP A 3 -10.88 -16.37 18.38
C ASP A 3 -9.54 -17.10 18.36
N THR A 4 -9.24 -17.77 17.26
CA THR A 4 -7.86 -18.09 16.85
C THR A 4 -7.65 -17.56 15.44
N HIS A 5 -7.39 -16.26 15.35
CA HIS A 5 -6.75 -15.68 14.17
C HIS A 5 -5.33 -16.24 14.08
N GLY A 6 -5.04 -16.91 12.97
CA GLY A 6 -3.73 -17.50 12.68
C GLY A 6 -2.62 -16.45 12.77
N LEU A 7 -1.67 -16.72 13.66
CA LEU A 7 -0.38 -16.04 13.68
C LEU A 7 0.30 -16.23 12.31
N PRO A 8 0.96 -15.20 11.76
CA PRO A 8 1.86 -15.39 10.64
C PRO A 8 3.01 -16.30 11.06
N ASP A 9 3.34 -17.27 10.22
CA ASP A 9 4.39 -18.28 10.42
C ASP A 9 5.68 -17.64 10.98
N CYS A 10 6.07 -18.10 12.17
CA CYS A 10 7.30 -17.73 12.88
C CYS A 10 8.56 -17.90 12.00
N VAL A 11 8.51 -18.78 10.99
CA VAL A 11 9.60 -19.06 10.05
C VAL A 11 9.84 -17.90 9.06
N GLN A 12 8.80 -17.17 8.65
CA GLN A 12 8.96 -16.01 7.77
C GLN A 12 9.52 -14.79 8.52
N MET A 13 9.07 -14.56 9.74
CA MET A 13 9.55 -13.46 10.59
C MET A 13 11.05 -13.63 10.95
N ASN A 14 11.48 -14.87 11.19
CA ASN A 14 12.89 -15.19 11.44
C ASN A 14 13.78 -14.95 10.21
N ASN A 15 13.30 -15.25 8.99
CA ASN A 15 14.08 -14.98 7.78
C ASN A 15 14.22 -13.48 7.48
N ILE A 16 13.21 -12.66 7.77
CA ILE A 16 13.28 -11.20 7.60
C ILE A 16 14.23 -10.59 8.63
N ASN A 17 14.19 -11.05 9.90
CA ASN A 17 15.11 -10.57 10.93
C ASN A 17 16.56 -11.04 10.70
N GLN A 18 16.77 -12.27 10.23
CA GLN A 18 18.11 -12.77 9.86
C GLN A 18 18.70 -12.01 8.67
N ASN A 19 17.89 -11.68 7.66
CA ASN A 19 18.35 -10.86 6.54
C ASN A 19 18.61 -9.40 6.93
N LYS A 20 17.83 -8.85 7.86
CA LYS A 20 18.05 -7.49 8.39
C LYS A 20 19.31 -7.40 9.27
N ALA A 21 19.59 -8.44 10.05
CA ALA A 21 20.83 -8.57 10.82
C ALA A 21 22.05 -8.76 9.91
N ARG A 22 21.95 -9.57 8.84
CA ARG A 22 23.02 -9.73 7.83
C ARG A 22 23.28 -8.47 7.03
N LEU A 23 22.23 -7.73 6.66
CA LEU A 23 22.38 -6.45 5.94
C LEU A 23 23.02 -5.39 6.84
N ASN A 24 22.65 -5.32 8.13
CA ASN A 24 23.31 -4.46 9.10
C ASN A 24 24.76 -4.87 9.34
N LEU A 25 25.09 -6.16 9.37
CA LEU A 25 26.48 -6.62 9.53
C LEU A 25 27.33 -6.31 8.29
N ILE A 26 26.76 -6.39 7.08
CA ILE A 26 27.44 -5.98 5.83
C ILE A 26 27.62 -4.47 5.76
N VAL A 27 26.61 -3.68 6.16
CA VAL A 27 26.73 -2.21 6.21
C VAL A 27 27.74 -1.79 7.28
N LEU A 28 27.77 -2.48 8.44
CA LEU A 28 28.76 -2.22 9.50
C LEU A 28 30.17 -2.67 9.09
N MET A 29 30.32 -3.80 8.38
CA MET A 29 31.61 -4.20 7.80
C MET A 29 32.08 -3.20 6.74
N CYS A 30 31.20 -2.73 5.85
CA CYS A 30 31.56 -1.69 4.87
C CYS A 30 31.88 -0.34 5.54
N PHE A 31 31.23 0.00 6.65
CA PHE A 31 31.53 1.22 7.40
C PHE A 31 32.84 1.10 8.20
N PHE A 32 33.23 -0.11 8.60
CA PHE A 32 34.46 -0.38 9.34
C PHE A 32 35.67 -0.68 8.43
N TYR A 33 35.47 -1.06 7.16
CA TYR A 33 36.55 -1.32 6.19
C TYR A 33 36.93 -0.12 5.31
N VAL A 34 36.29 1.06 5.49
CA VAL A 34 36.59 2.29 4.72
C VAL A 34 37.31 3.33 5.57
N THR A 35 38.01 2.89 6.61
CA THR A 35 39.01 3.68 7.31
C THR A 35 40.31 2.90 7.39
N ASP A 36 41.29 3.42 6.65
CA ASP A 36 42.74 3.16 6.73
C ASP A 36 43.32 2.14 5.73
N GLU A 37 43.80 2.64 4.58
CA GLU A 37 45.22 2.72 4.23
C GLU A 37 45.36 3.11 2.75
N SER A 38 45.77 4.36 2.48
CA SER A 38 46.54 4.77 1.29
C SER A 38 46.64 6.30 1.19
N LYS A 39 47.09 6.95 2.27
CA LYS A 39 47.80 8.23 2.12
C LYS A 39 49.28 7.90 2.06
N PRO A 40 49.97 8.03 0.91
CA PRO A 40 51.41 7.92 0.92
C PRO A 40 51.96 9.06 1.78
N LYS A 41 52.67 8.71 2.87
CA LYS A 41 53.48 9.66 3.63
C LYS A 41 54.38 10.40 2.62
N PRO A 42 54.40 11.75 2.58
CA PRO A 42 55.40 12.44 1.80
C PRO A 42 56.77 12.11 2.42
N LYS A 43 57.57 11.33 1.70
CA LYS A 43 58.99 11.15 2.01
C LYS A 43 59.65 12.52 1.88
N SER A 44 60.02 13.12 3.00
CA SER A 44 60.95 14.23 3.04
C SER A 44 62.33 13.73 2.64
N PHE A 45 62.63 13.76 1.35
CA PHE A 45 64.00 13.74 0.86
C PHE A 45 64.28 15.11 0.27
N ALA A 46 64.66 16.05 1.14
CA ALA A 46 65.26 17.30 0.69
C ALA A 46 66.66 16.95 0.16
N PRO A 47 66.99 17.20 -1.13
CA PRO A 47 68.38 17.24 -1.54
C PRO A 47 69.02 18.43 -0.83
N ALA A 48 70.25 18.27 -0.33
CA ALA A 48 71.01 19.38 0.23
C ALA A 48 71.15 20.46 -0.86
N MET A 49 70.48 21.61 -0.65
CA MET A 49 70.71 22.83 -1.41
C MET A 49 72.15 23.25 -1.19
N THR A 50 73.03 22.91 -2.13
CA THR A 50 74.30 23.60 -2.29
C THR A 50 73.96 25.02 -2.75
N VAL A 51 74.38 26.00 -1.95
CA VAL A 51 74.27 27.43 -2.25
C VAL A 51 74.86 27.67 -3.64
N PRO A 52 74.05 28.07 -4.65
CA PRO A 52 74.58 28.42 -5.95
C PRO A 52 75.46 29.67 -5.80
N LYS A 53 76.72 29.53 -6.19
CA LYS A 53 77.69 30.62 -6.24
C LYS A 53 77.19 31.63 -7.28
N ILE A 54 76.84 32.83 -6.83
CA ILE A 54 76.38 33.95 -7.66
C ILE A 54 77.59 34.42 -8.49
N PRO A 55 77.57 34.34 -9.83
CA PRO A 55 78.45 35.14 -10.65
C PRO A 55 77.95 36.59 -10.60
N GLU A 56 78.87 37.50 -10.30
CA GLU A 56 78.64 38.94 -10.24
C GLU A 56 78.03 39.49 -11.53
N GLY A 57 77.08 40.41 -11.34
CA GLY A 57 76.89 41.52 -12.27
C GLY A 57 75.90 41.29 -13.40
N ASP A 58 74.62 41.19 -13.08
CA ASP A 58 73.56 41.80 -13.89
C ASP A 58 72.51 42.38 -12.94
N LYS A 59 72.07 43.62 -13.18
CA LYS A 59 71.10 44.31 -12.33
C LYS A 59 69.84 43.45 -12.21
N VAL A 60 69.61 42.87 -11.02
CA VAL A 60 68.35 42.22 -10.67
C VAL A 60 67.25 43.27 -10.69
N ASP A 61 66.43 43.22 -11.73
CA ASP A 61 65.27 44.08 -11.89
C ASP A 61 64.16 43.60 -10.95
N PHE A 62 63.92 44.33 -9.86
CA PHE A 62 62.92 43.98 -8.85
C PHE A 62 61.50 43.96 -9.43
N ASP A 63 61.24 44.75 -10.47
CA ASP A 63 59.96 44.75 -11.18
C ASP A 63 59.78 43.45 -11.97
N ASP A 64 60.87 42.86 -12.48
CA ASP A 64 60.85 41.57 -13.17
C ASP A 64 60.59 40.39 -12.22
N ILE A 65 61.17 40.44 -11.02
CA ILE A 65 60.89 39.46 -9.97
C ILE A 65 59.43 39.51 -9.54
N ASN A 66 58.88 40.72 -9.36
CA ASN A 66 57.48 40.87 -8.94
C ASN A 66 56.51 40.47 -10.06
N ARG A 67 56.81 40.79 -11.32
CA ARG A 67 56.05 40.31 -12.49
C ARG A 67 56.06 38.79 -12.62
N LYS A 68 57.22 38.14 -12.50
CA LYS A 68 57.34 36.67 -12.53
C LYS A 68 56.60 35.99 -11.38
N ARG A 69 56.57 36.62 -10.20
CA ARG A 69 55.76 36.14 -9.07
C ARG A 69 54.28 36.20 -9.38
N HIS A 70 53.78 37.35 -9.83
CA HIS A 70 52.37 37.50 -10.20
C HIS A 70 51.96 36.56 -11.34
N GLU A 71 52.80 36.39 -12.36
CA GLU A 71 52.54 35.45 -13.45
C GLU A 71 52.47 34.00 -12.97
N LYS A 72 53.38 33.59 -12.08
CA LYS A 72 53.35 32.28 -11.43
C LYS A 72 52.09 32.08 -10.59
N ASP A 73 51.75 33.05 -9.73
CA ASP A 73 50.57 32.97 -8.87
C ASP A 73 49.28 32.92 -9.69
N LEU A 74 49.19 33.65 -10.81
CA LEU A 74 48.07 33.61 -11.74
C LEU A 74 47.97 32.26 -12.46
N SER A 75 49.10 31.70 -12.89
CA SER A 75 49.15 30.39 -13.54
C SER A 75 48.78 29.25 -12.57
N GLU A 76 49.29 29.29 -11.33
CA GLU A 76 48.94 28.34 -10.27
C GLU A 76 47.46 28.45 -9.91
N LEU A 77 46.91 29.66 -9.81
CA LEU A 77 45.49 29.87 -9.54
C LEU A 77 44.62 29.31 -10.67
N GLN A 78 44.98 29.55 -11.94
CA GLN A 78 44.28 28.99 -13.10
C GLN A 78 44.32 27.45 -13.09
N ALA A 79 45.48 26.85 -12.82
CA ALA A 79 45.64 25.40 -12.74
C ALA A 79 44.79 24.79 -11.60
N LEU A 80 44.71 25.45 -10.44
CA LEU A 80 43.87 25.02 -9.32
C LEU A 80 42.37 25.10 -9.66
N ILE A 81 41.96 26.18 -10.34
CA ILE A 81 40.58 26.35 -10.80
C ILE A 81 40.21 25.23 -11.78
N GLU A 82 41.04 24.99 -12.79
CA GLU A 82 40.82 23.94 -13.79
C GLU A 82 40.79 22.55 -13.14
N ALA A 83 41.75 22.23 -12.27
CA ALA A 83 41.79 20.97 -11.54
C ALA A 83 40.52 20.76 -10.69
N HIS A 84 40.01 21.81 -10.03
CA HIS A 84 38.78 21.73 -9.26
C HIS A 84 37.55 21.43 -10.14
N PHE A 85 37.44 22.07 -11.32
CA PHE A 85 36.34 21.79 -12.25
C PHE A 85 36.42 20.38 -12.85
N VAL A 86 37.61 19.94 -13.25
CA VAL A 86 37.82 18.59 -13.78
C VAL A 86 37.50 17.55 -12.72
N GLN A 87 37.96 17.74 -11.48
CA GLN A 87 37.66 16.84 -10.38
C GLN A 87 36.15 16.79 -10.08
N ARG A 88 35.50 17.96 -9.94
CA ARG A 88 34.04 18.05 -9.72
C ARG A 88 33.25 17.33 -10.81
N LYS A 89 33.61 17.55 -12.07
CA LYS A 89 32.94 16.93 -13.22
C LYS A 89 33.09 15.41 -13.19
N LYS A 90 34.29 14.92 -12.89
CA LYS A 90 34.55 13.48 -12.77
C LYS A 90 33.75 12.87 -11.61
N ASP A 91 33.75 13.51 -10.45
CA ASP A 91 32.99 13.06 -9.28
C ASP A 91 31.47 13.03 -9.57
N GLU A 92 30.97 14.03 -10.29
CA GLU A 92 29.56 14.11 -10.70
C GLU A 92 29.17 13.02 -11.70
N GLU A 93 30.03 12.75 -12.70
CA GLU A 93 29.84 11.64 -13.64
C GLU A 93 29.82 10.28 -12.93
N GLU A 94 30.74 10.05 -11.98
CA GLU A 94 30.79 8.83 -11.16
C GLU A 94 29.55 8.69 -10.26
N LEU A 95 29.10 9.79 -9.65
CA LEU A 95 27.90 9.82 -8.83
C LEU A 95 26.65 9.50 -9.64
N ILE A 96 26.48 10.13 -10.80
CA ILE A 96 25.36 9.86 -11.72
C ILE A 96 25.37 8.39 -12.15
N ALA A 97 26.53 7.85 -12.53
CA ALA A 97 26.66 6.45 -12.91
C ALA A 97 26.32 5.47 -11.76
N LEU A 98 26.63 5.84 -10.51
CA LEU A 98 26.26 5.07 -9.33
C LEU A 98 24.75 5.13 -9.05
N VAL A 99 24.15 6.32 -9.10
CA VAL A 99 22.71 6.53 -8.90
C VAL A 99 21.92 5.73 -9.93
N ASN A 100 22.26 5.85 -11.21
CA ASN A 100 21.62 5.11 -12.30
C ASN A 100 21.67 3.58 -12.07
N ARG A 101 22.79 3.05 -11.57
CA ARG A 101 22.89 1.62 -11.22
C ARG A 101 22.02 1.23 -10.03
N ILE A 102 21.91 2.09 -9.01
CA ILE A 102 21.04 1.85 -7.85
C ILE A 102 19.57 1.90 -8.26
N GLU A 103 19.18 2.88 -9.06
CA GLU A 103 17.82 3.03 -9.58
C GLU A 103 17.43 1.83 -10.45
N LYS A 104 18.31 1.39 -11.35
CA LYS A 104 18.08 0.17 -12.14
C LYS A 104 17.82 -1.04 -11.25
N ARG A 105 18.65 -1.29 -10.23
CA ARG A 105 18.44 -2.41 -9.28
C ARG A 105 17.18 -2.25 -8.43
N ARG A 106 16.71 -1.03 -8.16
CA ARG A 106 15.44 -0.78 -7.47
C ARG A 106 14.27 -1.10 -8.39
N ALA A 107 14.32 -0.65 -9.63
CA ALA A 107 13.32 -0.93 -10.66
C ALA A 107 13.19 -2.44 -10.93
N GLU A 108 14.31 -3.15 -11.07
CA GLU A 108 14.31 -4.61 -11.25
C GLU A 108 13.67 -5.35 -10.06
N ARG A 109 13.95 -4.93 -8.83
CA ARG A 109 13.30 -5.51 -7.63
C ARG A 109 11.81 -5.20 -7.56
N ALA A 110 11.42 -3.97 -7.89
CA ALA A 110 10.02 -3.57 -7.94
C ALA A 110 9.26 -4.40 -8.99
N GLU A 111 9.87 -4.62 -10.16
CA GLU A 111 9.28 -5.42 -11.23
C GLU A 111 9.16 -6.91 -10.85
N GLN A 112 10.20 -7.49 -10.24
CA GLN A 112 10.13 -8.86 -9.71
C GLN A 112 9.02 -9.02 -8.67
N GLN A 113 8.82 -8.01 -7.81
CA GLN A 113 7.75 -8.03 -6.82
C GLN A 113 6.37 -7.92 -7.48
N ARG A 114 6.24 -7.09 -8.52
CA ARG A 114 5.01 -6.94 -9.31
C ARG A 114 4.64 -8.26 -10.00
N ILE A 115 5.59 -8.91 -10.67
CA ILE A 115 5.38 -10.21 -11.33
C ILE A 115 4.96 -11.27 -10.32
N ARG A 116 5.63 -11.36 -9.16
CA ARG A 116 5.24 -12.31 -8.10
C ARG A 116 3.84 -12.06 -7.57
N ALA A 117 3.47 -10.78 -7.35
CA ALA A 117 2.14 -10.41 -6.89
C ALA A 117 1.06 -10.74 -7.93
N GLU A 118 1.36 -10.55 -9.22
CA GLU A 118 0.46 -10.89 -10.33
C GLU A 118 0.26 -12.40 -10.46
N GLN A 119 1.34 -13.19 -10.42
CA GLN A 119 1.27 -14.65 -10.46
C GLN A 119 0.50 -15.24 -9.27
N GLU A 120 0.71 -14.70 -8.06
CA GLU A 120 -0.05 -15.15 -6.88
C GLU A 120 -1.53 -14.76 -7.01
N LYS A 121 -1.84 -13.55 -7.51
CA LYS A 121 -3.22 -13.12 -7.76
C LYS A 121 -3.91 -14.02 -8.80
N GLU A 122 -3.22 -14.38 -9.88
CA GLU A 122 -3.74 -15.29 -10.90
C GLU A 122 -3.99 -16.69 -10.33
N ARG A 123 -3.06 -17.22 -9.52
CA ARG A 123 -3.23 -18.50 -8.84
C ARG A 123 -4.45 -18.50 -7.90
N GLN A 124 -4.63 -17.43 -7.12
CA GLN A 124 -5.79 -17.28 -6.26
C GLN A 124 -7.09 -17.14 -7.07
N ALA A 125 -7.07 -16.42 -8.19
CA ALA A 125 -8.21 -16.28 -9.08
C ALA A 125 -8.64 -17.63 -9.68
N ARG A 126 -7.69 -18.45 -10.16
CA ARG A 126 -7.98 -19.79 -10.70
C ARG A 126 -8.60 -20.72 -9.65
N LEU A 127 -8.09 -20.67 -8.41
CA LEU A 127 -8.65 -21.45 -7.30
C LEU A 127 -10.06 -20.97 -6.92
N ALA A 128 -10.31 -19.66 -6.97
CA ALA A 128 -11.63 -19.10 -6.72
C ALA A 128 -12.64 -19.49 -7.82
N GLU A 129 -12.23 -19.45 -9.09
CA GLU A 129 -13.06 -19.83 -10.23
C GLU A 129 -13.37 -21.34 -10.24
N GLU A 130 -12.38 -22.20 -9.95
CA GLU A 130 -12.60 -23.65 -9.84
C GLU A 130 -13.56 -23.99 -8.68
N LYS A 131 -13.41 -23.30 -7.55
CA LYS A 131 -14.32 -23.42 -6.42
C LYS A 131 -15.72 -22.94 -6.77
N GLU A 132 -15.86 -21.82 -7.48
CA GLU A 132 -17.15 -21.29 -7.93
C GLU A 132 -17.84 -22.25 -8.91
N ARG A 133 -17.10 -22.85 -9.85
CA ARG A 133 -17.62 -23.86 -10.78
C ARG A 133 -18.13 -25.09 -10.03
N ARG A 134 -17.37 -25.58 -9.05
CA ARG A 134 -17.77 -26.71 -8.19
C ARG A 134 -19.01 -26.38 -7.35
N GLU A 135 -19.07 -25.18 -6.77
CA GLU A 135 -20.24 -24.73 -6.00
C GLU A 135 -21.49 -24.60 -6.87
N LEU A 136 -21.35 -24.18 -8.15
CA LEU A 136 -22.46 -24.09 -9.09
C LEU A 136 -22.97 -25.48 -9.51
N GLU A 137 -22.08 -26.43 -9.77
CA GLU A 137 -22.42 -27.83 -10.08
C GLU A 137 -23.07 -28.55 -8.88
N GLU A 138 -22.54 -28.38 -7.67
CA GLU A 138 -23.11 -28.93 -6.45
C GLU A 138 -24.49 -28.29 -6.14
N ALA A 139 -24.67 -27.00 -6.40
CA ALA A 139 -25.96 -26.32 -6.28
C ALA A 139 -26.98 -26.87 -7.29
N ARG A 140 -26.59 -27.09 -8.56
CA ARG A 140 -27.47 -27.67 -9.58
C ARG A 140 -27.87 -29.11 -9.23
N LYS A 141 -26.92 -29.96 -8.84
CA LYS A 141 -27.20 -31.34 -8.43
C LYS A 141 -28.12 -31.38 -7.20
N LYS A 142 -27.94 -30.47 -6.25
CA LYS A 142 -28.82 -30.36 -5.08
C LYS A 142 -30.23 -29.94 -5.45
N LEU A 143 -30.40 -29.00 -6.40
CA LEU A 143 -31.73 -28.61 -6.89
C LEU A 143 -32.44 -29.77 -7.60
N ASP A 144 -31.72 -30.56 -8.40
CA ASP A 144 -32.27 -31.75 -9.06
C ASP A 144 -32.66 -32.84 -8.06
N GLU A 145 -31.83 -33.10 -7.04
CA GLU A 145 -32.13 -34.08 -5.98
C GLU A 145 -33.28 -33.61 -5.07
N ASP A 146 -33.37 -32.32 -4.74
CA ASP A 146 -34.51 -31.76 -4.01
C ASP A 146 -35.80 -31.79 -4.85
N ALA A 147 -35.71 -31.60 -6.18
CA ALA A 147 -36.86 -31.74 -7.08
C ALA A 147 -37.30 -33.21 -7.20
N LYS A 148 -36.38 -34.17 -7.29
CA LYS A 148 -36.69 -35.61 -7.26
C LYS A 148 -37.29 -36.03 -5.93
N LYS A 149 -36.71 -35.60 -4.81
CA LYS A 149 -37.25 -35.84 -3.45
C LYS A 149 -38.63 -35.22 -3.29
N LYS A 150 -38.85 -33.99 -3.78
CA LYS A 150 -40.17 -33.35 -3.77
C LYS A 150 -41.17 -34.11 -4.64
N LYS A 151 -40.79 -34.60 -5.83
CA LYS A 151 -41.67 -35.43 -6.68
C LYS A 151 -42.00 -36.77 -6.01
N ALA A 152 -41.03 -37.44 -5.41
CA ALA A 152 -41.24 -38.70 -4.68
C ALA A 152 -42.11 -38.50 -3.42
N LEU A 153 -41.87 -37.42 -2.67
CA LEU A 153 -42.62 -37.10 -1.46
C LEU A 153 -44.05 -36.61 -1.77
N THR A 154 -44.26 -35.89 -2.88
CA THR A 154 -45.61 -35.47 -3.34
C THR A 154 -46.47 -36.68 -3.73
N ASN A 155 -45.87 -37.80 -4.15
CA ASN A 155 -46.63 -39.02 -4.49
C ASN A 155 -47.06 -39.84 -3.25
N MET A 156 -46.41 -39.64 -2.10
CA MET A 156 -46.75 -40.30 -0.83
C MET A 156 -47.49 -39.39 0.17
N THR A 157 -47.42 -38.07 -0.03
CA THR A 157 -47.93 -37.05 0.91
C THR A 157 -49.16 -36.32 0.35
N GLN A 158 -49.95 -36.96 -0.52
CA GLN A 158 -51.23 -36.37 -0.96
C GLN A 158 -52.34 -36.44 0.10
N GLN A 159 -52.10 -37.03 1.28
CA GLN A 159 -53.11 -37.09 2.34
C GLN A 159 -52.81 -36.30 3.61
N TYR A 160 -51.58 -35.91 3.92
CA TYR A 160 -51.28 -35.19 5.17
C TYR A 160 -49.93 -34.48 5.06
N CYS A 161 -49.89 -33.17 4.77
CA CYS A 161 -48.91 -32.22 5.35
C CYS A 161 -48.83 -30.91 4.55
N GLY A 162 -49.72 -29.96 4.87
CA GLY A 162 -49.61 -28.56 4.42
C GLY A 162 -48.64 -27.71 5.25
N VAL A 163 -47.96 -28.28 6.27
CA VAL A 163 -47.34 -27.48 7.34
C VAL A 163 -45.79 -27.45 7.30
N GLN A 164 -45.11 -28.46 6.74
CA GLN A 164 -43.63 -28.53 6.80
C GLN A 164 -42.87 -27.77 5.70
N GLN A 165 -43.55 -27.26 4.66
CA GLN A 165 -42.86 -26.65 3.52
C GLN A 165 -42.35 -25.22 3.75
N ARG A 166 -42.70 -24.59 4.89
CA ARG A 166 -42.24 -23.23 5.24
C ARG A 166 -40.81 -23.18 5.81
N VAL A 167 -40.25 -24.31 6.27
CA VAL A 167 -38.96 -24.33 6.98
C VAL A 167 -37.74 -24.56 6.08
N ASN A 168 -37.90 -25.25 4.93
CA ASN A 168 -36.76 -25.71 4.12
C ASN A 168 -36.45 -24.94 2.83
N GLY A 169 -37.12 -23.82 2.54
CA GLY A 169 -36.92 -23.05 1.30
C GLY A 169 -35.65 -22.19 1.18
N LYS A 170 -34.66 -22.32 2.08
CA LYS A 170 -33.53 -21.38 2.23
C LYS A 170 -32.15 -21.93 1.84
N ARG A 171 -32.06 -22.96 1.00
CA ARG A 171 -30.77 -23.60 0.67
C ARG A 171 -30.55 -23.83 -0.83
N GLY A 172 -30.58 -22.76 -1.62
CA GLY A 172 -30.09 -22.73 -3.00
C GLY A 172 -29.42 -21.39 -3.29
N ALA A 173 -28.12 -21.41 -3.59
CA ALA A 173 -27.19 -20.28 -3.69
C ALA A 173 -27.17 -19.40 -2.43
N LYS A 174 -25.98 -19.05 -1.90
CA LYS A 174 -25.89 -18.10 -0.79
C LYS A 174 -26.21 -16.71 -1.32
N LYS A 175 -27.49 -16.46 -1.66
CA LYS A 175 -28.03 -15.12 -1.87
C LYS A 175 -27.56 -14.31 -0.68
N GLN A 176 -26.77 -13.28 -0.93
CA GLN A 176 -26.24 -12.41 0.10
C GLN A 176 -27.40 -12.06 1.03
N THR A 177 -27.26 -12.46 2.29
CA THR A 177 -28.38 -12.35 3.23
C THR A 177 -28.77 -10.89 3.36
N GLU A 178 -30.05 -10.58 3.61
CA GLU A 178 -30.48 -9.19 3.84
C GLU A 178 -29.64 -8.52 4.95
N ARG A 179 -29.14 -9.31 5.89
CA ARG A 179 -28.19 -8.87 6.93
C ARG A 179 -26.83 -8.44 6.34
N GLU A 180 -26.27 -9.22 5.43
CA GLU A 180 -25.01 -8.89 4.75
C GLU A 180 -25.17 -7.68 3.81
N LYS A 181 -26.28 -7.58 3.09
CA LYS A 181 -26.59 -6.41 2.25
C LYS A 181 -26.71 -5.14 3.09
N LYS A 182 -27.46 -5.19 4.19
CA LYS A 182 -27.56 -4.07 5.15
C LYS A 182 -26.18 -3.67 5.68
N LYS A 183 -25.35 -4.65 6.07
CA LYS A 183 -23.98 -4.38 6.55
C LYS A 183 -23.12 -3.71 5.48
N LYS A 184 -23.21 -4.17 4.22
CA LYS A 184 -22.49 -3.57 3.08
C LYS A 184 -22.92 -2.12 2.84
N ILE A 185 -24.23 -1.87 2.74
CA ILE A 185 -24.77 -0.53 2.50
C ILE A 185 -24.40 0.45 3.64
N LEU A 186 -24.47 -0.01 4.90
CA LEU A 186 -24.08 0.84 6.04
C LEU A 186 -22.58 1.13 6.08
N ALA A 187 -21.75 0.15 5.70
CA ALA A 187 -20.30 0.36 5.60
C ALA A 187 -19.96 1.37 4.49
N GLU A 188 -20.64 1.30 3.35
CA GLU A 188 -20.47 2.25 2.23
C GLU A 188 -20.90 3.68 2.60
N ARG A 189 -21.99 3.83 3.36
CA ARG A 189 -22.45 5.14 3.86
C ARG A 189 -21.55 5.72 4.95
N LYS A 190 -20.80 4.89 5.67
CA LYS A 190 -19.94 5.33 6.77
C LYS A 190 -18.66 5.95 6.22
N LYS A 191 -18.61 7.28 6.22
CA LYS A 191 -17.38 8.02 5.89
C LYS A 191 -16.34 7.83 7.01
N PRO A 192 -15.09 7.44 6.70
CA PRO A 192 -14.04 7.39 7.71
C PRO A 192 -13.75 8.80 8.22
N LEU A 193 -13.63 8.95 9.53
CA LEU A 193 -13.31 10.22 10.17
C LEU A 193 -11.81 10.26 10.47
N ASN A 194 -11.11 11.23 9.89
CA ASN A 194 -9.73 11.55 10.25
C ASN A 194 -9.74 12.91 10.96
N ILE A 195 -9.51 12.90 12.27
CA ILE A 195 -9.56 14.09 13.14
C ILE A 195 -8.21 14.38 13.81
N ASP A 196 -7.25 13.46 13.76
CA ASP A 196 -6.04 13.48 14.59
C ASP A 196 -5.04 14.58 14.21
N HIS A 197 -5.21 15.18 13.04
CA HIS A 197 -4.28 16.17 12.48
C HIS A 197 -4.97 17.49 12.11
N LEU A 198 -6.17 17.76 12.66
CA LEU A 198 -6.93 18.96 12.35
C LEU A 198 -6.72 20.06 13.41
N ALA A 199 -6.65 21.31 12.96
CA ALA A 199 -6.68 22.49 13.84
C ALA A 199 -8.07 22.70 14.47
N GLU A 200 -8.13 23.40 15.59
CA GLU A 200 -9.37 23.58 16.39
C GLU A 200 -10.55 24.11 15.56
N ASP A 201 -10.34 25.13 14.73
CA ASP A 201 -11.39 25.71 13.89
C ASP A 201 -11.93 24.69 12.87
N LYS A 202 -11.05 23.85 12.30
CA LYS A 202 -11.45 22.77 11.39
C LYS A 202 -12.19 21.64 12.09
N VAL A 203 -11.87 21.36 13.35
CA VAL A 203 -12.64 20.41 14.16
C VAL A 203 -14.05 20.95 14.44
N LYS A 204 -14.20 22.25 14.73
CA LYS A 204 -15.52 22.89 14.91
C LYS A 204 -16.36 22.85 13.63
N GLU A 205 -15.77 23.13 12.47
CA GLU A 205 -16.46 22.98 11.18
C GLU A 205 -16.95 21.53 10.96
N LYS A 206 -16.08 20.54 11.20
CA LYS A 206 -16.43 19.12 11.04
C LYS A 206 -17.50 18.66 12.03
N ALA A 207 -17.48 19.14 13.27
CA ALA A 207 -18.54 18.86 14.23
C ALA A 207 -19.90 19.38 13.76
N ASN A 208 -19.94 20.61 13.22
CA ASN A 208 -21.16 21.17 12.64
C ASN A 208 -21.65 20.38 11.42
N GLU A 209 -20.76 19.99 10.50
CA GLU A 209 -21.12 19.14 9.36
C GLU A 209 -21.75 17.80 9.80
N LEU A 210 -21.14 17.13 10.79
CA LEU A 210 -21.66 15.87 11.33
C LEU A 210 -23.00 16.05 12.03
N TRP A 211 -23.19 17.16 12.72
CA TRP A 211 -24.47 17.50 13.35
C TRP A 211 -25.57 17.71 12.31
N GLN A 212 -25.29 18.48 11.25
CA GLN A 212 -26.24 18.67 10.14
C GLN A 212 -26.58 17.34 9.47
N TRP A 213 -25.57 16.49 9.21
CA TRP A 213 -25.79 15.17 8.64
C TRP A 213 -26.67 14.28 9.54
N LEU A 214 -26.48 14.32 10.85
CA LEU A 214 -27.34 13.62 11.81
C LEU A 214 -28.79 14.12 11.74
N MET A 215 -29.00 15.43 11.66
CA MET A 215 -30.34 16.01 11.55
C MET A 215 -31.06 15.57 10.27
N THR A 216 -30.36 15.52 9.14
CA THR A 216 -30.93 15.00 7.88
C THR A 216 -31.38 13.54 8.04
N LEU A 217 -30.54 12.68 8.63
CA LEU A 217 -30.88 11.27 8.84
C LEU A 217 -32.07 11.07 9.79
N GLU A 218 -32.19 11.90 10.82
CA GLU A 218 -33.31 11.84 11.76
C GLU A 218 -34.62 12.30 11.10
N ALA A 219 -34.57 13.32 10.24
CA ALA A 219 -35.72 13.76 9.43
C ALA A 219 -36.18 12.65 8.46
N GLU A 220 -35.26 12.04 7.70
CA GLU A 220 -35.60 10.93 6.80
C GLU A 220 -36.22 9.74 7.56
N LYS A 221 -35.68 9.41 8.74
CA LYS A 221 -36.21 8.36 9.60
C LYS A 221 -37.62 8.68 10.07
N PHE A 222 -37.91 9.94 10.41
CA PHE A 222 -39.24 10.39 10.79
C PHE A 222 -40.24 10.20 9.64
N ASP A 223 -39.93 10.70 8.45
CA ASP A 223 -40.80 10.57 7.26
C ASP A 223 -41.07 9.10 6.90
N LEU A 224 -40.04 8.25 6.96
CA LEU A 224 -40.19 6.82 6.73
C LEU A 224 -41.07 6.14 7.79
N SER A 225 -40.99 6.59 9.04
CA SER A 225 -41.81 6.07 10.14
C SER A 225 -43.28 6.45 9.97
N GLU A 226 -43.56 7.71 9.60
CA GLU A 226 -44.93 8.16 9.31
C GLU A 226 -45.51 7.45 8.09
N ARG A 227 -44.73 7.31 7.02
CA ARG A 227 -45.15 6.54 5.84
C ARG A 227 -45.46 5.09 6.18
N LEU A 228 -44.65 4.45 7.02
CA LEU A 228 -44.90 3.08 7.47
C LEU A 228 -46.19 2.96 8.29
N LYS A 229 -46.47 3.93 9.17
CA LYS A 229 -47.76 3.97 9.91
C LYS A 229 -48.94 4.06 8.95
N ARG A 230 -48.86 4.92 7.93
CA ARG A 230 -49.92 5.05 6.93
C ARG A 230 -50.11 3.76 6.13
N GLN A 231 -49.02 3.15 5.65
CA GLN A 231 -49.07 1.88 4.93
C GLN A 231 -49.69 0.76 5.76
N LYS A 232 -49.40 0.69 7.06
CA LYS A 232 -50.05 -0.27 7.97
C LYS A 232 -51.56 -0.07 8.03
N TYR A 233 -52.02 1.17 8.12
CA TYR A 233 -53.45 1.48 8.08
C TYR A 233 -54.08 1.05 6.75
N ASP A 234 -53.48 1.42 5.62
CA ASP A 234 -54.00 1.06 4.29
C ASP A 234 -54.07 -0.46 4.10
N ILE A 235 -53.05 -1.21 4.57
CA ILE A 235 -53.05 -2.68 4.56
C ILE A 235 -54.24 -3.23 5.36
N ASN A 236 -54.49 -2.71 6.57
CA ASN A 236 -55.61 -3.18 7.39
C ASN A 236 -56.96 -2.93 6.69
N VAL A 237 -57.15 -1.76 6.09
CA VAL A 237 -58.38 -1.44 5.34
C VAL A 237 -58.55 -2.38 4.15
N LEU A 238 -57.49 -2.63 3.39
CA LEU A 238 -57.53 -3.54 2.25
C LEU A 238 -57.83 -4.98 2.66
N GLN A 239 -57.28 -5.44 3.79
CA GLN A 239 -57.58 -6.76 4.34
C GLN A 239 -59.07 -6.89 4.71
N THR A 240 -59.66 -5.86 5.33
CA THR A 240 -61.10 -5.83 5.62
C THR A 240 -61.93 -5.92 4.34
N ARG A 241 -61.60 -5.14 3.31
CA ARG A 241 -62.31 -5.16 2.01
C ARG A 241 -62.22 -6.51 1.32
N ILE A 242 -61.05 -7.15 1.34
CA ILE A 242 -60.87 -8.50 0.77
C ILE A 242 -61.78 -9.49 1.50
N ASN A 243 -61.81 -9.44 2.83
CA ASN A 243 -62.65 -10.33 3.64
C ASN A 243 -64.15 -10.12 3.38
N GLU A 244 -64.58 -8.89 3.10
CA GLU A 244 -65.96 -8.57 2.73
C GLU A 244 -66.32 -9.13 1.34
N GLN A 245 -65.43 -8.96 0.36
CA GLN A 245 -65.63 -9.49 -0.99
C GLN A 245 -65.64 -11.03 -1.05
N GLN A 246 -64.91 -11.69 -0.15
CA GLN A 246 -64.90 -13.17 -0.06
C GLN A 246 -66.17 -13.76 0.58
N LYS A 247 -67.00 -12.93 1.22
CA LYS A 247 -68.26 -13.37 1.84
C LYS A 247 -69.46 -13.25 0.90
N LEU A 248 -69.29 -12.60 -0.24
CA LEU A 248 -70.25 -12.55 -1.35
C LEU A 248 -70.03 -13.76 -2.26
#